data_AF-A0AAV6TCJ6-F1
#
_entry.id   AF-A0AAV6TCJ6-F1
#
_cell.length_a   1.000
_cell.length_b   1.000
_cell.length_c   1.000
_cell.angle_alpha   90.00
_cell.angle_beta   90.00
_cell.angle_gamma   90.00
#
_symmetry.space_group_name_H-M   'P 1'
#
loop_
_entity.id
_entity.type
_entity.pdbx_description
1 polymer ?
#
loop_
_entity_poly.entity_id
_entity_poly.type
_entity_poly.pdbx_seq_one_letter_code
_entity_poly.pdbx_strand_id
1 'polypeptide(L)'
;MVNHNPARVVLMFLGLALFMAAMTLNTLTGFGAKSGIFQQSMEDVTLKYTTPITPAQWTLFVWDFMYFWLFSMFIYFVVGLCRRTAYDWLYTLPAVLPYGFHASLIISICFNIAWLFLFDRELLRAQLIISALMTVANYAILFFSCHGLKIYAAWLHKYHNMDLWLIRILVQNGVAVYATWGTVSTLLNLTIYLQHQRGTSRCDCAMLSLMLLLMELFAWFLLENFYLDEHVRYIVTIYPVVILWLSGVLDNSTSPKSPMYIFAALILAISCMMFVARITLITWRHRKQPLYKDSGLTAVSCSHNIMERCKMFLLSLTNTEHVVIHAWSIALAVITQVTSDIFYILAKDSNVPNALFQTSLRNMTETFPLEVTMDWWSEMYWVMIDFWSKAWLTEAVVGLLTRNVLGPRSCNPEIHPPVFYLTWTIICIVRMCHDPLWGSHAVFAAVFFRWLLPVLAFYMLYMSYSNLDKHRAWLAINNPRLIFWIRFLVRPNLYLVT
;
A
#
# COMPACT_ATOMS: atom_id res chain seq x y z
N MET A 1 -15.78 35.51 18.32
CA MET A 1 -17.00 34.67 18.22
C MET A 1 -16.53 33.23 18.05
N VAL A 2 -16.91 32.36 18.98
CA VAL A 2 -16.49 30.96 19.02
C VAL A 2 -17.32 30.18 18.00
N ASN A 3 -16.73 29.79 16.88
CA ASN A 3 -17.43 29.07 15.84
C ASN A 3 -17.31 27.57 16.08
N HIS A 4 -18.23 27.03 16.88
CA HIS A 4 -18.47 25.58 16.88
C HIS A 4 -18.74 25.12 15.44
N ASN A 5 -18.12 24.02 15.03
CA ASN A 5 -18.44 23.42 13.74
C ASN A 5 -19.44 22.27 13.92
N PRO A 6 -20.76 22.52 13.75
CA PRO A 6 -21.79 21.52 14.06
C PRO A 6 -21.66 20.27 13.19
N ALA A 7 -21.21 20.41 11.94
CA ALA A 7 -21.06 19.27 11.03
C ALA A 7 -20.06 18.23 11.55
N ARG A 8 -18.93 18.66 12.13
CA ARG A 8 -17.93 17.74 12.69
C ARG A 8 -18.45 17.04 13.94
N VAL A 9 -19.18 17.76 14.78
CA VAL A 9 -19.81 17.21 15.99
C VAL A 9 -20.83 16.14 15.59
N VAL A 10 -21.69 16.43 14.61
CA VAL A 10 -22.65 15.47 14.07
C VAL A 10 -21.96 14.22 13.53
N LEU A 11 -20.87 14.35 12.77
CA LEU A 11 -20.11 13.19 12.28
C LEU A 11 -19.48 12.35 13.40
N MET A 12 -18.97 12.97 14.47
CA MET A 12 -18.42 12.25 15.62
C MET A 12 -19.50 11.44 16.35
N PHE A 13 -20.67 12.04 16.62
CA PHE A 13 -21.78 11.34 17.27
C PHE A 13 -22.42 10.29 16.37
N LEU A 14 -22.57 10.55 15.07
CA LEU A 14 -23.04 9.56 14.11
C LEU A 14 -22.09 8.36 14.02
N GLY A 15 -20.77 8.62 13.96
CA GLY A 15 -19.76 7.58 13.99
C GLY A 15 -19.82 6.74 15.27
N LEU A 16 -20.01 7.37 16.43
CA LEU A 16 -20.17 6.67 17.71
C LEU A 16 -21.45 5.81 17.73
N ALA A 17 -22.58 6.35 17.27
CA ALA A 17 -23.83 5.61 17.21
C ALA A 17 -23.73 4.37 16.31
N LEU A 18 -23.15 4.52 15.12
CA LEU A 18 -22.90 3.40 14.19
C LEU A 18 -21.90 2.40 14.76
N PHE A 19 -20.87 2.87 15.45
CA PHE A 19 -19.91 2.00 16.14
C PHE A 19 -20.58 1.14 17.22
N MET A 20 -21.44 1.74 18.06
CA MET A 20 -22.20 1.01 19.08
C MET A 20 -23.17 -0.02 18.44
N ALA A 21 -23.78 0.33 17.31
CA ALA A 21 -24.60 -0.61 16.53
C ALA A 21 -23.76 -1.76 15.98
N ALA A 22 -22.59 -1.48 15.40
CA ALA A 22 -21.67 -2.51 14.89
C ALA A 22 -21.18 -3.44 16.00
N MET A 23 -20.81 -2.90 17.17
CA MET A 23 -20.41 -3.72 18.32
C MET A 23 -21.55 -4.64 18.76
N THR A 24 -22.77 -4.10 18.90
CA THR A 24 -23.96 -4.91 19.22
C THR A 24 -24.17 -6.02 18.20
N LEU A 25 -24.15 -5.71 16.90
CA LEU A 25 -24.35 -6.70 15.85
C LEU A 25 -23.25 -7.77 15.83
N ASN A 26 -21.99 -7.41 16.05
CA ASN A 26 -20.89 -8.37 16.20
C ASN A 26 -21.09 -9.29 17.40
N THR A 27 -21.56 -8.79 18.54
CA THR A 27 -21.88 -9.68 19.68
C THR A 27 -23.03 -10.64 19.34
N LEU A 28 -24.01 -10.20 18.56
CA LEU A 28 -25.15 -11.02 18.14
C LEU A 28 -24.77 -12.10 17.14
N THR A 29 -23.73 -11.93 16.33
CA THR A 29 -23.25 -13.00 15.43
C THR A 29 -22.72 -14.22 16.20
N GLY A 30 -22.19 -14.03 17.41
CA GLY A 30 -21.79 -15.12 18.28
C GLY A 30 -22.96 -16.00 18.76
N PHE A 31 -24.17 -15.42 18.89
CA PHE A 31 -25.37 -16.17 19.27
C PHE A 31 -26.06 -16.85 18.09
N GLY A 32 -25.70 -16.50 16.85
CA GLY A 32 -26.29 -17.04 15.63
C GLY A 32 -27.83 -16.97 15.63
N ALA A 33 -28.49 -18.08 15.31
CA ALA A 33 -29.95 -18.19 15.27
C ALA A 33 -30.66 -17.74 16.57
N LYS A 34 -30.01 -17.89 17.74
CA LYS A 34 -30.59 -17.48 19.03
C LYS A 34 -30.72 -15.96 19.17
N SER A 35 -29.99 -15.19 18.37
CA SER A 35 -30.10 -13.73 18.32
C SER A 35 -31.41 -13.24 17.67
N GLY A 36 -32.05 -14.09 16.85
CA GLY A 36 -33.19 -13.71 16.01
C GLY A 36 -32.84 -12.85 14.77
N ILE A 37 -31.60 -12.35 14.66
CA ILE A 37 -31.14 -11.50 13.55
C ILE A 37 -30.30 -12.30 12.55
N PHE A 38 -29.35 -13.08 13.07
CA PHE A 38 -28.46 -13.93 12.29
C PHE A 38 -29.03 -15.34 12.15
N GLN A 39 -28.78 -16.01 11.04
CA GLN A 39 -29.21 -17.39 10.80
C GLN A 39 -28.19 -18.39 11.36
N GLN A 40 -26.91 -18.07 11.31
CA GLN A 40 -25.81 -18.95 11.70
C GLN A 40 -24.87 -18.22 12.66
N SER A 41 -24.19 -18.98 13.52
CA SER A 41 -23.12 -18.37 14.31
C SER A 41 -21.90 -18.11 13.43
N MET A 42 -21.15 -17.07 13.75
CA MET A 42 -19.90 -16.74 13.04
C MET A 42 -18.89 -17.91 13.08
N GLU A 43 -18.89 -18.66 14.18
CA GLU A 43 -18.05 -19.83 14.38
C GLU A 43 -18.42 -20.97 13.43
N ASP A 44 -19.72 -21.29 13.31
CA ASP A 44 -20.21 -22.36 12.42
C ASP A 44 -19.82 -22.10 10.96
N VAL A 45 -20.00 -20.85 10.48
CA VAL A 45 -19.61 -20.47 9.11
C VAL A 45 -18.10 -20.55 8.92
N THR A 46 -17.32 -20.12 9.91
CA THR A 46 -15.84 -20.18 9.86
C THR A 46 -15.35 -21.63 9.79
N LEU A 47 -15.91 -22.51 10.61
CA LEU A 47 -15.59 -23.94 10.60
C LEU A 47 -15.94 -24.58 9.26
N LYS A 48 -17.10 -24.23 8.68
CA LYS A 48 -17.55 -24.72 7.37
C LYS A 48 -16.59 -24.33 6.24
N TYR A 49 -16.03 -23.13 6.29
CA TYR A 49 -15.13 -22.59 5.27
C TYR A 49 -13.66 -22.54 5.71
N THR A 50 -13.24 -23.54 6.50
CA THR A 50 -11.84 -23.62 6.97
C THR A 50 -10.86 -23.76 5.80
N THR A 51 -9.81 -22.94 5.81
CA THR A 51 -8.71 -22.96 4.85
C THR A 51 -7.39 -23.19 5.58
N PRO A 52 -6.30 -23.57 4.86
CA PRO A 52 -5.00 -23.73 5.50
C PRO A 52 -4.45 -22.46 6.17
N ILE A 53 -4.93 -21.27 5.79
CA ILE A 53 -4.54 -19.98 6.40
C ILE A 53 -5.58 -19.45 7.41
N THR A 54 -6.59 -20.25 7.78
CA THR A 54 -7.52 -19.88 8.84
C THR A 54 -6.80 -19.98 10.20
N PRO A 55 -6.68 -18.90 10.97
CA PRO A 55 -5.98 -18.91 12.25
C PRO A 55 -6.78 -19.63 13.34
N ALA A 56 -6.08 -20.06 14.39
CA ALA A 56 -6.69 -20.65 15.57
C ALA A 56 -7.66 -19.68 16.25
N GLN A 57 -8.72 -20.21 16.88
CA GLN A 57 -9.82 -19.42 17.45
C GLN A 57 -9.36 -18.39 18.48
N TRP A 58 -8.32 -18.69 19.27
CA TRP A 58 -7.78 -17.74 20.25
C TRP A 58 -7.36 -16.42 19.60
N THR A 59 -6.90 -16.44 18.34
CA THR A 59 -6.47 -15.27 17.55
C THR A 59 -7.59 -14.26 17.34
N LEU A 60 -8.85 -14.70 17.41
CA LEU A 60 -10.03 -13.86 17.21
C LEU A 60 -10.23 -12.80 18.30
N PHE A 61 -9.54 -12.92 19.46
CA PHE A 61 -9.55 -11.90 20.53
C PHE A 61 -9.14 -10.50 20.04
N VAL A 62 -8.43 -10.42 18.92
CA VAL A 62 -8.07 -9.14 18.29
C VAL A 62 -9.30 -8.30 17.95
N TRP A 63 -10.46 -8.90 17.68
CA TRP A 63 -11.71 -8.17 17.45
C TRP A 63 -12.13 -7.39 18.69
N ASP A 64 -12.13 -8.04 19.85
CA ASP A 64 -12.43 -7.40 21.13
C ASP A 64 -11.41 -6.29 21.43
N PHE A 65 -10.14 -6.56 21.18
CA PHE A 65 -9.07 -5.59 21.33
C PHE A 65 -9.24 -4.37 20.43
N MET A 66 -9.56 -4.57 19.15
CA MET A 66 -9.84 -3.50 18.20
C MET A 66 -11.06 -2.69 18.64
N TYR A 67 -12.14 -3.33 19.06
CA TYR A 67 -13.33 -2.61 19.54
C TYR A 67 -13.04 -1.79 20.80
N PHE A 68 -12.31 -2.34 21.75
CA PHE A 68 -11.87 -1.58 22.93
C PHE A 68 -11.03 -0.35 22.53
N TRP A 69 -10.13 -0.52 21.55
CA TRP A 69 -9.27 0.56 21.07
C TRP A 69 -10.06 1.64 20.33
N LEU A 70 -10.98 1.26 19.43
CA LEU A 70 -11.86 2.18 18.72
C LEU A 70 -12.81 2.90 19.69
N PHE A 71 -13.33 2.20 20.70
CA PHE A 71 -14.16 2.82 21.74
C PHE A 71 -13.38 3.89 22.52
N SER A 72 -12.15 3.56 22.92
CA SER A 72 -11.24 4.51 23.57
C SER A 72 -10.93 5.73 22.68
N MET A 73 -10.79 5.52 21.36
CA MET A 73 -10.65 6.59 20.38
C MET A 73 -11.89 7.51 20.33
N PHE A 74 -13.10 6.95 20.37
CA PHE A 74 -14.33 7.75 20.44
C PHE A 74 -14.45 8.53 21.76
N ILE A 75 -14.06 7.94 22.90
CA ILE A 75 -13.97 8.66 24.18
C ILE A 75 -13.05 9.87 24.02
N TYR A 76 -11.88 9.68 23.40
CA TYR A 76 -10.96 10.79 23.14
C TYR A 76 -11.59 11.89 22.27
N PHE A 77 -12.39 11.54 21.26
CA PHE A 77 -13.12 12.54 20.46
C PHE A 77 -14.13 13.32 21.30
N VAL A 78 -14.93 12.64 22.11
CA VAL A 78 -15.94 13.27 22.98
C VAL A 78 -15.28 14.16 24.03
N VAL A 79 -14.21 13.69 24.68
CA VAL A 79 -13.42 14.51 25.62
C VAL A 79 -12.81 15.72 24.90
N GLY A 80 -12.38 15.57 23.65
CA GLY A 80 -11.90 16.66 22.80
C GLY A 80 -12.95 17.74 22.51
N LEU A 81 -14.25 17.41 22.51
CA LEU A 81 -15.34 18.39 22.42
C LEU A 81 -15.44 19.27 23.67
N CYS A 82 -15.11 18.73 24.83
CA CYS A 82 -15.16 19.43 26.11
C CYS A 82 -13.86 20.19 26.45
N ARG A 83 -12.76 19.97 25.71
CA ARG A 83 -11.46 20.59 25.97
C ARG A 83 -11.25 21.86 25.14
N ARG A 84 -10.95 22.97 25.84
CA ARG A 84 -10.60 24.26 25.24
C ARG A 84 -9.09 24.44 25.13
N THR A 85 -8.65 25.10 24.05
CA THR A 85 -7.29 25.65 23.91
C THR A 85 -7.33 27.17 24.04
N ALA A 86 -6.16 27.82 24.09
CA ALA A 86 -6.05 29.27 24.23
C ALA A 86 -6.71 30.07 23.09
N TYR A 87 -6.90 29.46 21.91
CA TYR A 87 -7.43 30.14 20.71
C TYR A 87 -8.83 29.65 20.30
N ASP A 88 -9.17 28.38 20.49
CA ASP A 88 -10.50 27.80 20.21
C ASP A 88 -10.66 26.40 20.84
N TRP A 89 -11.72 25.65 20.54
CA TRP A 89 -11.86 24.25 20.94
C TRP A 89 -10.82 23.34 20.27
N LEU A 90 -10.30 22.35 21.01
CA LEU A 90 -9.25 21.44 20.50
C LEU A 90 -9.70 20.68 19.23
N TYR A 91 -11.00 20.44 19.09
CA TYR A 91 -11.58 19.78 17.92
C TYR A 91 -11.81 20.71 16.71
N THR A 92 -11.80 22.04 16.88
CA THR A 92 -11.98 23.02 15.79
C THR A 92 -10.64 23.56 15.31
N LEU A 93 -9.72 23.90 16.22
CA LEU A 93 -8.39 24.41 15.91
C LEU A 93 -7.33 23.81 16.85
N PRO A 94 -6.34 23.06 16.33
CA PRO A 94 -6.18 22.56 14.96
C PRO A 94 -7.07 21.34 14.66
N ALA A 95 -7.65 21.30 13.47
CA ALA A 95 -8.40 20.15 12.96
C ALA A 95 -7.47 18.98 12.57
N VAL A 96 -6.79 18.37 13.54
CA VAL A 96 -5.82 17.29 13.30
C VAL A 96 -6.47 16.09 12.61
N LEU A 97 -7.75 15.84 12.87
CA LEU A 97 -8.54 14.83 12.19
C LEU A 97 -9.51 15.52 11.23
N PRO A 98 -9.28 15.44 9.90
CA PRO A 98 -10.11 16.13 8.91
C PRO A 98 -11.46 15.44 8.71
N TYR A 99 -12.38 16.08 7.99
CA TYR A 99 -13.69 15.50 7.65
C TYR A 99 -13.58 14.13 6.95
N GLY A 100 -12.59 13.99 6.06
CA GLY A 100 -12.30 12.73 5.38
C GLY A 100 -12.03 11.59 6.36
N PHE A 101 -11.36 11.84 7.48
CA PHE A 101 -11.12 10.84 8.52
C PHE A 101 -12.44 10.30 9.10
N HIS A 102 -13.34 11.18 9.51
CA HIS A 102 -14.63 10.77 10.10
C HIS A 102 -15.55 10.10 9.08
N ALA A 103 -15.58 10.61 7.83
CA ALA A 103 -16.37 10.01 6.76
C ALA A 103 -15.87 8.60 6.41
N SER A 104 -14.55 8.42 6.25
CA SER A 104 -13.96 7.10 5.99
C SER A 104 -14.17 6.13 7.15
N LEU A 105 -14.14 6.61 8.40
CA LEU A 105 -14.45 5.80 9.59
C LEU A 105 -15.90 5.29 9.56
N ILE A 106 -16.85 6.17 9.28
CA ILE A 106 -18.27 5.80 9.16
C ILE A 106 -18.47 4.79 8.03
N ILE A 107 -17.88 5.04 6.85
CA ILE A 107 -17.96 4.12 5.71
C ILE A 107 -17.40 2.74 6.08
N SER A 108 -16.26 2.68 6.76
CA SER A 108 -15.66 1.43 7.20
C SER A 108 -16.55 0.67 8.20
N ILE A 109 -17.18 1.38 9.14
CA ILE A 109 -18.13 0.77 10.09
C ILE A 109 -19.36 0.22 9.34
N CYS A 110 -19.90 0.93 8.37
CA CYS A 110 -21.00 0.45 7.54
C CYS A 110 -20.61 -0.81 6.74
N PHE A 111 -19.40 -0.84 6.19
CA PHE A 111 -18.88 -2.04 5.52
C PHE A 111 -18.66 -3.21 6.48
N ASN A 112 -18.24 -2.97 7.72
CA ASN A 112 -18.17 -4.01 8.75
C ASN A 112 -19.54 -4.62 9.03
N ILE A 113 -20.57 -3.80 9.24
CA ILE A 113 -21.95 -4.28 9.44
C ILE A 113 -22.43 -5.09 8.23
N ALA A 114 -22.24 -4.56 7.01
CA ALA A 114 -22.61 -5.26 5.78
C ALA A 114 -21.88 -6.61 5.65
N TRP A 115 -20.60 -6.66 6.00
CA TRP A 115 -19.80 -7.89 5.99
C TRP A 115 -20.39 -8.97 6.91
N LEU A 116 -20.87 -8.63 8.11
CA LEU A 116 -21.49 -9.60 9.03
C LEU A 116 -22.70 -10.30 8.38
N PHE A 117 -23.60 -9.53 7.77
CA PHE A 117 -24.77 -10.10 7.12
C PHE A 117 -24.40 -10.92 5.88
N LEU A 118 -23.42 -10.46 5.09
CA LEU A 118 -22.97 -11.20 3.91
C LEU A 118 -22.27 -12.52 4.28
N PHE A 119 -21.53 -12.54 5.40
CA PHE A 119 -20.89 -13.74 5.92
C PHE A 119 -21.91 -14.74 6.46
N ASP A 120 -22.90 -14.27 7.24
CA ASP A 120 -24.04 -15.08 7.72
C ASP A 120 -24.82 -15.75 6.58
N ARG A 121 -24.97 -15.06 5.45
CA ARG A 121 -25.65 -15.59 4.26
C ARG A 121 -24.74 -16.37 3.32
N GLU A 122 -23.50 -16.63 3.72
CA GLU A 122 -22.50 -17.39 2.95
C GLU A 122 -22.28 -16.84 1.52
N LEU A 123 -22.48 -15.53 1.32
CA LEU A 123 -22.34 -14.88 0.00
C LEU A 123 -20.87 -14.60 -0.30
N LEU A 124 -20.10 -15.67 -0.56
CA LEU A 124 -18.62 -15.66 -0.63
C LEU A 124 -18.03 -14.57 -1.54
N ARG A 125 -18.66 -14.29 -2.68
CA ARG A 125 -18.24 -13.22 -3.61
C ARG A 125 -18.47 -11.83 -3.04
N ALA A 126 -19.67 -11.58 -2.51
CA ALA A 126 -20.04 -10.28 -1.99
C ALA A 126 -19.23 -9.94 -0.73
N GLN A 127 -18.99 -10.92 0.15
CA GLN A 127 -18.16 -10.70 1.33
C GLN A 127 -16.69 -10.39 1.00
N LEU A 128 -16.14 -10.94 -0.09
CA LEU A 128 -14.78 -10.64 -0.52
C LEU A 128 -14.69 -9.18 -0.99
N ILE A 129 -15.64 -8.75 -1.83
CA ILE A 129 -15.71 -7.38 -2.32
C ILE A 129 -15.86 -6.40 -1.17
N ILE A 130 -16.79 -6.66 -0.24
CA ILE A 130 -17.01 -5.74 0.89
C ILE A 130 -15.81 -5.72 1.85
N SER A 131 -15.14 -6.85 2.06
CA SER A 131 -13.91 -6.92 2.87
C SER A 131 -12.80 -6.09 2.25
N ALA A 132 -12.60 -6.18 0.92
CA ALA A 132 -11.62 -5.37 0.21
C ALA A 132 -11.95 -3.87 0.29
N LEU A 133 -13.21 -3.48 0.10
CA LEU A 133 -13.66 -2.09 0.24
C LEU A 133 -13.48 -1.56 1.68
N MET A 134 -13.73 -2.40 2.68
CA MET A 134 -13.48 -2.09 4.09
C MET A 134 -11.99 -1.84 4.35
N THR A 135 -11.11 -2.69 3.82
CA THR A 135 -9.65 -2.52 3.94
C THR A 135 -9.18 -1.22 3.27
N VAL A 136 -9.70 -0.90 2.08
CA VAL A 136 -9.41 0.39 1.40
C VAL A 136 -9.90 1.58 2.23
N ALA A 137 -11.10 1.49 2.82
CA ALA A 137 -11.60 2.53 3.72
C ALA A 137 -10.68 2.71 4.95
N ASN A 138 -10.17 1.62 5.52
CA ASN A 138 -9.21 1.66 6.63
C ASN A 138 -7.89 2.34 6.26
N TYR A 139 -7.37 2.08 5.06
CA TYR A 139 -6.21 2.79 4.52
C TYR A 139 -6.48 4.29 4.34
N ALA A 140 -7.68 4.68 3.90
CA ALA A 140 -8.07 6.09 3.81
C ALA A 140 -8.12 6.76 5.19
N ILE A 141 -8.65 6.09 6.22
CA ILE A 141 -8.64 6.60 7.61
C ILE A 141 -7.20 6.85 8.06
N LEU A 142 -6.30 5.89 7.84
CA LEU A 142 -4.90 6.00 8.23
C LEU A 142 -4.19 7.15 7.49
N PHE A 143 -4.45 7.27 6.19
CA PHE A 143 -3.93 8.36 5.36
C PHE A 143 -4.35 9.72 5.89
N PHE A 144 -5.65 9.95 6.12
CA PHE A 144 -6.15 11.22 6.64
C PHE A 144 -5.60 11.55 8.02
N SER A 145 -5.47 10.54 8.90
CA SER A 145 -4.86 10.71 10.23
C SER A 145 -3.39 11.14 10.13
N CYS A 146 -2.59 10.47 9.29
CA CYS A 146 -1.19 10.80 9.09
C CYS A 146 -0.99 12.17 8.42
N HIS A 147 -1.82 12.50 7.44
CA HIS A 147 -1.79 13.78 6.75
C HIS A 147 -2.11 14.94 7.70
N GLY A 148 -3.20 14.83 8.47
CA GLY A 148 -3.57 15.84 9.44
C GLY A 148 -2.53 15.99 10.55
N LEU A 149 -1.96 14.88 11.04
CA LEU A 149 -0.89 14.96 12.01
C LEU A 149 0.35 15.66 11.46
N LYS A 150 0.76 15.43 10.21
CA LYS A 150 1.93 16.10 9.61
C LYS A 150 1.80 17.63 9.60
N ILE A 151 0.60 18.16 9.34
CA ILE A 151 0.36 19.60 9.25
C ILE A 151 0.47 20.26 10.62
N TYR A 152 -0.11 19.65 11.66
CA TYR A 152 -0.23 20.26 12.99
C TYR A 152 0.77 19.73 14.02
N ALA A 153 1.56 18.73 13.63
CA ALA A 153 2.55 18.01 14.41
C ALA A 153 3.48 18.89 15.24
N ALA A 154 4.07 19.92 14.63
CA ALA A 154 5.01 20.83 15.29
C ALA A 154 4.33 21.69 16.36
N TRP A 155 3.09 22.12 16.09
CA TRP A 155 2.28 22.87 17.05
C TRP A 155 1.89 21.99 18.24
N LEU A 156 1.43 20.75 17.98
CA LEU A 156 1.10 19.80 19.04
C LEU A 156 2.34 19.46 19.88
N HIS A 157 3.50 19.28 19.27
CA HIS A 157 4.72 18.99 20.03
C HIS A 157 5.07 20.11 21.02
N LYS A 158 4.92 21.38 20.60
CA LYS A 158 5.27 22.55 21.42
C LYS A 158 4.26 22.85 22.53
N TYR A 159 2.96 22.74 22.25
CA TYR A 159 1.91 23.20 23.16
C TYR A 159 1.12 22.05 23.81
N HIS A 160 1.05 20.88 23.16
CA HIS A 160 0.14 19.78 23.50
C HIS A 160 0.80 18.40 23.28
N ASN A 161 1.99 18.18 23.86
CA ASN A 161 2.78 16.98 23.59
C ASN A 161 2.07 15.68 24.03
N MET A 162 1.23 15.73 25.06
CA MET A 162 0.40 14.57 25.43
C MET A 162 -0.62 14.22 24.34
N ASP A 163 -1.27 15.22 23.75
CA ASP A 163 -2.25 14.99 22.68
C ASP A 163 -1.57 14.44 21.41
N LEU A 164 -0.32 14.84 21.14
CA LEU A 164 0.49 14.25 20.08
C LEU A 164 0.70 12.74 20.26
N TRP A 165 1.06 12.32 21.47
CA TRP A 165 1.25 10.90 21.79
C TRP A 165 -0.06 10.13 21.83
N LEU A 166 -1.14 10.73 22.33
CA LEU A 166 -2.48 10.14 22.28
C LEU A 166 -2.91 9.90 20.84
N ILE A 167 -2.72 10.85 19.92
CA ILE A 167 -3.08 10.63 18.50
C ILE A 167 -2.23 9.51 17.88
N ARG A 168 -0.94 9.44 18.18
CA ARG A 168 -0.06 8.37 17.65
C ARG A 168 -0.44 7.00 18.18
N ILE A 169 -0.60 6.86 19.49
CA ILE A 169 -0.88 5.58 20.14
C ILE A 169 -2.34 5.20 19.89
N LEU A 170 -3.28 6.08 20.24
CA LEU A 170 -4.70 5.76 20.22
C LEU A 170 -5.28 5.74 18.80
N VAL A 171 -5.00 6.75 17.97
CA VAL A 171 -5.61 6.86 16.64
C VAL A 171 -4.79 6.13 15.58
N GLN A 172 -3.54 6.50 15.36
CA GLN A 172 -2.76 5.96 14.23
C GLN A 172 -2.45 4.46 14.41
N ASN A 173 -1.97 4.04 15.58
CA ASN A 173 -1.70 2.62 15.82
C ASN A 173 -2.99 1.79 15.92
N GLY A 174 -4.07 2.33 16.48
CA GLY A 174 -5.38 1.65 16.52
C GLY A 174 -5.96 1.42 15.12
N VAL A 175 -5.96 2.46 14.27
CA VAL A 175 -6.39 2.33 12.88
C VAL A 175 -5.45 1.43 12.08
N ALA A 176 -4.13 1.45 12.35
CA ALA A 176 -3.19 0.54 11.71
C ALA A 176 -3.46 -0.92 12.08
N VAL A 177 -3.81 -1.25 13.33
CA VAL A 177 -4.28 -2.60 13.70
C VAL A 177 -5.47 -2.99 12.85
N TYR A 178 -6.47 -2.12 12.75
CA TYR A 178 -7.70 -2.42 12.01
C TYR A 178 -7.47 -2.57 10.51
N ALA A 179 -6.58 -1.75 9.94
CA ALA A 179 -6.17 -1.85 8.55
C ALA A 179 -5.44 -3.17 8.26
N THR A 180 -4.42 -3.50 9.06
CA THR A 180 -3.64 -4.75 8.90
C THR A 180 -4.50 -5.99 9.11
N TRP A 181 -5.38 -5.98 10.11
CA TRP A 181 -6.33 -7.07 10.32
C TRP A 181 -7.31 -7.20 9.14
N GLY A 182 -7.78 -6.07 8.61
CA GLY A 182 -8.60 -6.02 7.39
C GLY A 182 -7.90 -6.69 6.21
N THR A 183 -6.62 -6.38 5.99
CA THR A 183 -5.80 -6.96 4.93
C THR A 183 -5.70 -8.48 5.02
N VAL A 184 -5.28 -9.01 6.18
CA VAL A 184 -5.17 -10.47 6.36
C VAL A 184 -6.53 -11.15 6.27
N SER A 185 -7.60 -10.50 6.75
CA SER A 185 -8.98 -10.98 6.62
C SER A 185 -9.45 -10.98 5.16
N THR A 186 -9.08 -9.99 4.35
CA THR A 186 -9.39 -9.96 2.91
C THR A 186 -8.66 -11.10 2.19
N LEU A 187 -7.38 -11.36 2.53
CA LEU A 187 -6.63 -12.50 1.99
C LEU A 187 -7.24 -13.84 2.38
N LEU A 188 -7.74 -13.98 3.61
CA LEU A 188 -8.50 -15.16 4.04
C LEU A 188 -9.80 -15.32 3.21
N ASN A 189 -10.59 -14.26 3.07
CA ASN A 189 -11.80 -14.28 2.26
C ASN A 189 -11.52 -14.62 0.78
N LEU A 190 -10.39 -14.16 0.25
CA LEU A 190 -9.92 -14.52 -1.09
C LEU A 190 -9.61 -16.02 -1.17
N THR A 191 -8.88 -16.58 -0.21
CA THR A 191 -8.58 -18.02 -0.17
C THR A 191 -9.86 -18.84 -0.05
N ILE A 192 -10.80 -18.46 0.82
CA ILE A 192 -12.10 -19.12 0.96
C ILE A 192 -12.83 -19.15 -0.38
N TYR A 193 -12.92 -17.99 -1.05
CA TYR A 193 -13.60 -17.87 -2.33
C TYR A 193 -12.96 -18.73 -3.43
N LEU A 194 -11.63 -18.68 -3.58
CA LEU A 194 -10.92 -19.47 -4.59
C LEU A 194 -11.03 -20.98 -4.33
N GLN A 195 -10.86 -21.40 -3.07
CA GLN A 195 -10.90 -22.80 -2.69
C GLN A 195 -12.31 -23.40 -2.87
N HIS A 196 -13.36 -22.68 -2.45
CA HIS A 196 -14.72 -23.24 -2.39
C HIS A 196 -15.60 -22.93 -3.61
N GLN A 197 -15.31 -21.89 -4.41
CA GLN A 197 -16.08 -21.61 -5.65
C GLN A 197 -15.34 -21.93 -6.95
N ARG A 198 -14.00 -21.95 -6.97
CA ARG A 198 -13.22 -22.19 -8.20
C ARG A 198 -12.58 -23.58 -8.29
N GLY A 199 -12.82 -24.45 -7.31
CA GLY A 199 -12.30 -25.83 -7.32
C GLY A 199 -10.77 -25.94 -7.38
N THR A 200 -10.06 -24.86 -7.04
CA THR A 200 -8.59 -24.81 -7.06
C THR A 200 -8.03 -25.60 -5.88
N SER A 201 -6.82 -26.15 -6.00
CA SER A 201 -6.22 -26.93 -4.92
C SER A 201 -6.05 -26.07 -3.65
N ARG A 202 -6.35 -26.66 -2.48
CA ARG A 202 -6.33 -25.94 -1.19
C ARG A 202 -4.96 -25.32 -0.89
N CYS A 203 -3.89 -26.05 -1.22
CA CYS A 203 -2.52 -25.60 -0.97
C CYS A 203 -2.15 -24.43 -1.88
N ASP A 204 -2.55 -24.44 -3.15
CA ASP A 204 -2.18 -23.38 -4.10
C ASP A 204 -2.84 -22.04 -3.73
N CYS A 205 -4.12 -22.06 -3.33
CA CYS A 205 -4.82 -20.86 -2.89
C CYS A 205 -4.22 -20.24 -1.61
N ALA A 206 -3.83 -21.09 -0.66
CA ALA A 206 -3.18 -20.66 0.57
C ALA A 206 -1.78 -20.07 0.30
N MET A 207 -0.99 -20.73 -0.55
CA MET A 207 0.32 -20.25 -0.97
C MET A 207 0.23 -18.90 -1.69
N LEU A 208 -0.76 -18.72 -2.56
CA LEU A 208 -1.02 -17.45 -3.23
C LEU A 208 -1.26 -16.32 -2.22
N SER A 209 -2.15 -16.52 -1.26
CA SER A 209 -2.44 -15.51 -0.22
C SER A 209 -1.24 -15.21 0.68
N LEU A 210 -0.43 -16.22 1.04
CA LEU A 210 0.81 -16.02 1.79
C LEU A 210 1.86 -15.26 0.97
N MET A 211 1.98 -15.51 -0.33
CA MET A 211 2.86 -14.77 -1.22
C MET A 211 2.42 -13.30 -1.33
N LEU A 212 1.12 -13.04 -1.46
CA LEU A 212 0.57 -11.68 -1.46
C LEU A 212 0.88 -10.96 -0.14
N LEU A 213 0.68 -11.62 1.00
CA LEU A 213 1.03 -11.07 2.31
C LEU A 213 2.53 -10.73 2.41
N LEU A 214 3.41 -11.63 1.96
CA LEU A 214 4.85 -11.40 1.98
C LEU A 214 5.25 -10.21 1.11
N MET A 215 4.68 -10.09 -0.09
CA MET A 215 4.92 -8.95 -0.98
C MET A 215 4.46 -7.64 -0.34
N GLU A 216 3.27 -7.62 0.27
CA GLU A 216 2.74 -6.43 0.93
C GLU A 216 3.59 -6.01 2.14
N LEU A 217 4.07 -6.98 2.93
CA LEU A 217 5.00 -6.73 4.04
C LEU A 217 6.30 -6.08 3.57
N PHE A 218 6.94 -6.61 2.52
CA PHE A 218 8.17 -6.03 1.97
C PHE A 218 7.93 -4.63 1.40
N ALA A 219 6.88 -4.46 0.60
CA ALA A 219 6.51 -3.18 0.03
C ALA A 219 6.26 -2.14 1.14
N TRP A 220 5.49 -2.51 2.17
CA TRP A 220 5.22 -1.66 3.31
C TRP A 220 6.49 -1.34 4.11
N PHE A 221 7.32 -2.32 4.43
CA PHE A 221 8.58 -2.10 5.17
C PHE A 221 9.49 -1.10 4.44
N LEU A 222 9.58 -1.19 3.11
CA LEU A 222 10.35 -0.22 2.31
C LEU A 222 9.68 1.17 2.35
N LEU A 223 8.37 1.24 2.09
CA LEU A 223 7.64 2.51 2.09
C LEU A 223 7.73 3.22 3.43
N GLU A 224 7.50 2.53 4.55
CA GLU A 224 7.46 3.14 5.89
C GLU A 224 8.83 3.60 6.39
N ASN A 225 9.92 3.00 5.91
CA ASN A 225 11.27 3.32 6.36
C ASN A 225 11.96 4.35 5.46
N PHE A 226 11.61 4.43 4.17
CA PHE A 226 12.28 5.34 3.24
C PHE A 226 11.42 6.52 2.81
N TYR A 227 10.15 6.29 2.48
CA TYR A 227 9.29 7.31 1.87
C TYR A 227 8.34 7.96 2.89
N LEU A 228 7.65 7.14 3.66
CA LEU A 228 6.60 7.56 4.59
C LEU A 228 7.12 7.81 6.00
N ASP A 229 8.42 7.67 6.28
CA ASP A 229 9.00 7.80 7.63
C ASP A 229 8.50 9.03 8.39
N GLU A 230 8.46 10.20 7.75
CA GLU A 230 7.95 11.42 8.40
C GLU A 230 6.50 11.33 8.89
N HIS A 231 5.67 10.54 8.19
CA HIS A 231 4.24 10.40 8.44
C HIS A 231 3.93 9.23 9.39
N VAL A 232 4.64 8.10 9.22
CA VAL A 232 4.30 6.82 9.87
C VAL A 232 5.34 6.34 10.87
N ARG A 233 6.35 7.15 11.24
CA ARG A 233 7.47 6.74 12.11
C ARG A 233 7.04 5.97 13.36
N TYR A 234 5.94 6.38 13.99
CA TYR A 234 5.49 5.81 15.27
C TYR A 234 4.37 4.77 15.10
N ILE A 235 4.06 4.35 13.87
CA ILE A 235 3.18 3.22 13.61
C ILE A 235 4.03 1.95 13.71
N VAL A 236 3.71 1.11 14.68
CA VAL A 236 4.45 -0.13 15.00
C VAL A 236 3.55 -1.36 15.07
N THR A 237 2.24 -1.18 15.19
CA THR A 237 1.27 -2.26 15.42
C THR A 237 1.04 -3.19 14.24
N ILE A 238 1.51 -2.84 13.04
CA ILE A 238 1.37 -3.65 11.82
C ILE A 238 2.04 -5.02 11.99
N TYR A 239 3.30 -5.07 12.42
CA TYR A 239 4.03 -6.33 12.56
C TYR A 239 3.48 -7.24 13.67
N PRO A 240 3.17 -6.75 14.88
CA PRO A 240 2.51 -7.56 15.90
C PRO A 240 1.23 -8.23 15.42
N VAL A 241 0.40 -7.54 14.62
CA VAL A 241 -0.85 -8.13 14.08
C VAL A 241 -0.55 -9.25 13.10
N VAL A 242 0.42 -9.08 12.21
CA VAL A 242 0.82 -10.13 11.27
C VAL A 242 1.46 -11.32 11.99
N ILE A 243 2.30 -11.06 12.99
CA ILE A 243 2.91 -12.10 13.85
C ILE A 243 1.82 -12.90 14.55
N LEU A 244 0.83 -12.22 15.14
CA LEU A 244 -0.30 -12.84 15.82
C LEU A 244 -1.14 -13.69 14.86
N TRP A 245 -1.45 -13.17 13.67
CA TRP A 245 -2.17 -13.93 12.63
C TRP A 245 -1.42 -15.19 12.23
N LEU A 246 -0.15 -15.07 11.84
CA LEU A 246 0.65 -16.20 11.38
C LEU A 246 0.91 -17.22 12.49
N SER A 247 1.05 -16.77 13.74
CA SER A 247 1.13 -17.67 14.90
C SER A 247 -0.15 -18.48 15.04
N GLY A 248 -1.31 -17.84 14.92
CA GLY A 248 -2.60 -18.54 14.90
C GLY A 248 -2.76 -19.51 13.74
N VAL A 249 -2.26 -19.17 12.54
CA VAL A 249 -2.27 -20.07 11.37
C VAL A 249 -1.42 -21.32 11.60
N LEU A 250 -0.23 -21.17 12.18
CA LEU A 250 0.66 -22.29 12.45
C LEU A 250 0.12 -23.19 13.56
N ASP A 251 -0.49 -22.60 14.60
CA ASP A 251 -1.12 -23.32 15.71
C ASP A 251 -2.32 -24.16 15.24
N ASN A 252 -3.12 -23.64 14.30
CA ASN A 252 -4.26 -24.35 13.72
C ASN A 252 -3.87 -25.39 12.64
N SER A 253 -2.59 -25.52 12.30
CA SER A 253 -2.16 -26.39 11.22
C SER A 253 -2.14 -27.86 11.63
N THR A 254 -2.92 -28.69 10.94
CA THR A 254 -2.98 -30.14 11.18
C THR A 254 -1.80 -30.92 10.58
N SER A 255 -0.99 -30.27 9.73
CA SER A 255 0.08 -30.92 8.95
C SER A 255 1.42 -30.19 9.13
N PRO A 256 2.03 -30.30 10.32
CA PRO A 256 3.36 -29.77 10.56
C PRO A 256 4.34 -30.41 9.58
N LYS A 257 5.18 -29.57 8.92
CA LYS A 257 6.11 -29.91 7.81
C LYS A 257 5.53 -29.87 6.39
N SER A 258 4.26 -29.51 6.18
CA SER A 258 3.78 -29.22 4.82
C SER A 258 4.53 -28.00 4.22
N PRO A 259 4.69 -27.91 2.89
CA PRO A 259 5.34 -26.75 2.25
C PRO A 259 4.69 -25.41 2.66
N MET A 260 3.36 -25.39 2.80
CA MET A 260 2.62 -24.23 3.29
C MET A 260 2.96 -23.88 4.73
N TYR A 261 3.07 -24.87 5.63
CA TYR A 261 3.47 -24.62 7.02
C TYR A 261 4.87 -24.00 7.08
N ILE A 262 5.82 -24.57 6.34
CA ILE A 262 7.20 -24.06 6.27
C ILE A 262 7.20 -22.63 5.74
N PHE A 263 6.40 -22.35 4.70
CA PHE A 263 6.33 -21.02 4.12
C PHE A 263 5.69 -19.99 5.06
N ALA A 264 4.59 -20.34 5.75
CA ALA A 264 3.99 -19.47 6.76
C ALA A 264 4.94 -19.20 7.95
N ALA A 265 5.69 -20.22 8.40
CA ALA A 265 6.71 -20.08 9.43
C ALA A 265 7.88 -19.18 9.00
N LEU A 266 8.28 -19.26 7.73
CA LEU A 266 9.28 -18.37 7.15
C LEU A 266 8.80 -16.91 7.15
N ILE A 267 7.56 -16.65 6.72
CA ILE A 267 6.98 -15.29 6.74
C ILE A 267 6.91 -14.78 8.19
N LEU A 268 6.51 -15.62 9.15
CA LEU A 268 6.48 -15.25 10.57
C LEU A 268 7.87 -14.83 11.06
N ALA A 269 8.91 -15.60 10.74
CA ALA A 269 10.29 -15.27 11.09
C ALA A 269 10.73 -13.94 10.45
N ILE A 270 10.39 -13.70 9.18
CA ILE A 270 10.65 -12.44 8.49
C ILE A 270 9.92 -11.28 9.16
N SER A 271 8.65 -11.43 9.53
CA SER A 271 7.87 -10.42 10.23
C SER A 271 8.49 -10.07 11.60
N CYS A 272 8.96 -11.07 12.36
CA CYS A 272 9.68 -10.83 13.61
C CYS A 272 10.99 -10.06 13.40
N MET A 273 11.79 -10.43 12.40
CA MET A 273 13.03 -9.70 12.07
C MET A 273 12.74 -8.25 11.64
N MET A 274 11.73 -8.04 10.80
CA MET A 274 11.27 -6.72 10.39
C MET A 274 10.78 -5.89 11.58
N PHE A 275 10.07 -6.50 12.53
CA PHE A 275 9.61 -5.80 13.73
C PHE A 275 10.78 -5.31 14.59
N VAL A 276 11.76 -6.17 14.87
CA VAL A 276 12.98 -5.78 15.61
C VAL A 276 13.76 -4.71 14.87
N ALA A 277 13.93 -4.85 13.56
CA ALA A 277 14.57 -3.84 12.71
C ALA A 277 13.80 -2.50 12.77
N ARG A 278 12.47 -2.54 12.79
CA ARG A 278 11.64 -1.34 12.87
C ARG A 278 11.80 -0.64 14.22
N ILE A 279 11.73 -1.36 15.34
CA ILE A 279 11.90 -0.77 16.68
C ILE A 279 13.29 -0.16 16.84
N THR A 280 14.34 -0.86 16.38
CA THR A 280 15.71 -0.34 16.43
C THR A 280 15.88 0.92 15.56
N LEU A 281 15.36 0.92 14.32
CA LEU A 281 15.39 2.08 13.42
C LEU A 281 14.62 3.28 14.00
N ILE A 282 13.42 3.07 14.53
CA ILE A 282 12.63 4.14 15.15
C ILE A 282 13.39 4.73 16.34
N THR A 283 13.93 3.89 17.21
CA THR A 283 14.66 4.33 18.42
C THR A 283 15.91 5.12 18.03
N TRP A 284 16.66 4.63 17.04
CA TRP A 284 17.84 5.32 16.52
C TRP A 284 17.46 6.67 15.87
N ARG A 285 16.43 6.70 15.01
CA ARG A 285 15.95 7.94 14.37
C ARG A 285 15.37 8.92 15.36
N HIS A 286 14.67 8.46 16.39
CA HIS A 286 14.15 9.33 17.44
C HIS A 286 15.28 10.05 18.18
N ARG A 287 16.37 9.35 18.48
CA ARG A 287 17.55 9.93 19.18
C ARG A 287 18.44 10.78 18.28
N LYS A 288 18.68 10.36 17.04
CA LYS A 288 19.66 11.01 16.13
C LYS A 288 19.03 11.98 15.11
N GLN A 289 17.75 11.80 14.79
CA GLN A 289 17.01 12.57 13.79
C GLN A 289 15.58 12.92 14.29
N PRO A 290 15.44 13.63 15.42
CA PRO A 290 14.13 13.96 15.97
C PRO A 290 13.30 14.76 14.95
N LEU A 291 12.01 14.43 14.83
CA LEU A 291 11.10 15.08 13.86
C LEU A 291 10.90 16.57 14.16
N TYR A 292 11.02 16.94 15.43
CA TYR A 292 10.91 18.31 15.90
C TYR A 292 12.17 18.64 16.68
N LYS A 293 12.80 19.77 16.37
CA LYS A 293 13.89 20.32 17.15
C LYS A 293 13.34 21.49 17.96
N ASP A 294 13.72 21.59 19.22
CA ASP A 294 13.49 22.76 20.07
C ASP A 294 14.34 23.93 19.59
N SER A 295 14.02 24.45 18.41
CA SER A 295 14.57 25.70 17.91
C SER A 295 13.70 26.82 18.47
N GLY A 296 14.24 27.60 19.39
CA GLY A 296 13.65 28.82 19.91
C GLY A 296 13.52 29.90 18.83
N LEU A 297 12.62 29.71 17.86
CA LEU A 297 12.20 30.75 16.93
C LEU A 297 10.72 31.11 17.10
N THR A 298 10.54 32.41 17.24
CA THR A 298 9.31 33.18 17.41
C THR A 298 8.22 32.83 16.41
N ALA A 299 7.03 32.57 16.95
CA ALA A 299 5.82 32.31 16.20
C ALA A 299 5.22 33.62 15.65
N VAL A 300 5.55 33.99 14.41
CA VAL A 300 4.76 34.97 13.61
C VAL A 300 4.64 34.58 12.13
N SER A 301 5.39 33.59 11.62
CA SER A 301 5.45 33.33 10.17
C SER A 301 4.35 32.40 9.59
N CYS A 302 3.47 31.81 10.40
CA CYS A 302 2.58 30.75 9.91
C CYS A 302 1.31 31.25 9.18
N SER A 303 0.92 32.52 9.33
CA SER A 303 -0.21 33.10 8.57
C SER A 303 0.25 33.79 7.29
N HIS A 304 1.39 34.48 7.32
CA HIS A 304 1.91 35.23 6.17
C HIS A 304 2.52 34.32 5.08
N ASN A 305 3.07 33.17 5.43
CA ASN A 305 3.71 32.25 4.48
C ASN A 305 2.74 31.46 3.58
N ILE A 306 1.44 31.47 3.89
CA ILE A 306 0.42 30.80 3.07
C ILE A 306 0.09 31.65 1.82
N MET A 307 0.17 32.98 1.94
CA MET A 307 -0.10 33.91 0.83
C MET A 307 1.12 34.12 -0.08
N GLU A 308 2.33 34.05 0.46
CA GLU A 308 3.60 34.05 -0.30
C GLU A 308 3.76 32.78 -1.17
N ARG A 309 3.29 31.61 -0.70
CA ARG A 309 3.31 30.37 -1.51
C ARG A 309 2.37 30.43 -2.72
N CYS A 310 1.28 31.20 -2.65
CA CYS A 310 0.43 31.47 -3.81
C CYS A 310 1.07 32.48 -4.78
N LYS A 311 1.88 33.43 -4.30
CA LYS A 311 2.65 34.37 -5.15
C LYS A 311 3.84 33.70 -5.85
N MET A 312 4.53 32.77 -5.21
CA MET A 312 5.57 31.96 -5.86
C MET A 312 5.03 31.00 -6.94
N PHE A 313 3.73 30.68 -6.91
CA PHE A 313 3.09 29.89 -7.96
C PHE A 313 2.96 30.68 -9.29
N LEU A 314 2.97 32.00 -9.24
CA LEU A 314 2.85 32.91 -10.40
C LEU A 314 4.20 33.28 -11.04
N LEU A 315 5.33 33.02 -10.38
CA LEU A 315 6.67 33.30 -10.91
C LEU A 315 7.30 32.12 -11.68
N SER A 316 6.62 30.97 -11.77
CA SER A 316 7.08 29.76 -12.46
C SER A 316 6.63 29.67 -13.93
N LEU A 317 6.36 30.80 -14.59
CA LEU A 317 5.82 30.83 -15.95
C LEU A 317 6.88 30.80 -17.07
N THR A 318 8.17 30.71 -16.75
CA THR A 318 9.26 30.66 -17.73
C THR A 318 9.89 29.27 -17.92
N ASN A 319 9.35 28.22 -17.28
CA ASN A 319 9.88 26.85 -17.34
C ASN A 319 8.83 25.80 -17.77
N THR A 320 7.77 26.26 -18.44
CA THR A 320 6.54 25.49 -18.70
C THR A 320 6.73 24.44 -19.80
N GLU A 321 7.47 24.75 -20.86
CA GLU A 321 7.65 23.84 -22.01
C GLU A 321 8.45 22.58 -21.64
N HIS A 322 9.53 22.71 -20.88
CA HIS A 322 10.35 21.57 -20.47
C HIS A 322 9.58 20.63 -19.53
N VAL A 323 8.84 21.18 -18.57
CA VAL A 323 8.00 20.40 -17.65
C VAL A 323 6.87 19.70 -18.41
N VAL A 324 6.28 20.34 -19.43
CA VAL A 324 5.25 19.73 -20.28
C VAL A 324 5.81 18.58 -21.10
N ILE A 325 7.00 18.71 -21.70
CA ILE A 325 7.68 17.62 -22.43
C ILE A 325 7.98 16.46 -21.49
N HIS A 326 8.44 16.75 -20.28
CA HIS A 326 8.74 15.74 -19.25
C HIS A 326 7.47 15.00 -18.79
N ALA A 327 6.41 15.75 -18.50
CA ALA A 327 5.11 15.20 -18.11
C ALA A 327 4.50 14.33 -19.22
N TRP A 328 4.57 14.77 -20.48
CA TRP A 328 4.08 14.01 -21.62
C TRP A 328 4.86 12.70 -21.81
N SER A 329 6.17 12.73 -21.63
CA SER A 329 7.03 11.54 -21.77
C SER A 329 6.73 10.51 -20.67
N ILE A 330 6.48 10.95 -19.43
CA ILE A 330 6.06 10.08 -18.33
C ILE A 330 4.67 9.49 -18.59
N ALA A 331 3.71 10.32 -19.02
CA ALA A 331 2.36 9.87 -19.34
C ALA A 331 2.37 8.81 -20.45
N LEU A 332 3.16 9.02 -21.49
CA LEU A 332 3.34 8.06 -22.59
C LEU A 332 3.94 6.73 -22.11
N ALA A 333 4.95 6.77 -21.23
CA ALA A 333 5.54 5.56 -20.66
C ALA A 333 4.55 4.78 -19.77
N VAL A 334 3.70 5.48 -19.00
CA VAL A 334 2.63 4.84 -18.20
C VAL A 334 1.60 4.18 -19.10
N ILE A 335 1.10 4.88 -20.12
CA ILE A 335 0.10 4.36 -21.05
C ILE A 335 0.65 3.12 -21.75
N THR A 336 1.86 3.20 -22.31
CA THR A 336 2.45 2.07 -23.04
C THR A 336 2.80 0.88 -22.14
N GLN A 337 3.16 1.10 -20.88
CA GLN A 337 3.31 0.02 -19.90
C GLN A 337 1.97 -0.69 -19.67
N VAL A 338 0.90 0.05 -19.37
CA VAL A 338 -0.43 -0.53 -19.14
C VAL A 338 -0.92 -1.29 -20.37
N THR A 339 -0.72 -0.74 -21.57
CA THR A 339 -1.04 -1.42 -22.83
C THR A 339 -0.21 -2.69 -23.00
N SER A 340 1.09 -2.67 -22.73
CA SER A 340 1.96 -3.86 -22.79
C SER A 340 1.46 -4.97 -21.87
N ASP A 341 0.97 -4.64 -20.68
CA ASP A 341 0.52 -5.64 -19.71
C ASP A 341 -0.81 -6.26 -20.13
N ILE A 342 -1.72 -5.45 -20.69
CA ILE A 342 -2.97 -5.94 -21.27
C ILE A 342 -2.64 -6.91 -22.41
N PHE A 343 -1.69 -6.58 -23.29
CA PHE A 343 -1.25 -7.46 -24.36
C PHE A 343 -0.65 -8.77 -23.83
N TYR A 344 0.21 -8.70 -22.81
CA TYR A 344 0.80 -9.89 -22.18
C TYR A 344 -0.26 -10.81 -21.55
N ILE A 345 -1.25 -10.24 -20.86
CA ILE A 345 -2.36 -11.01 -20.27
C ILE A 345 -3.20 -11.66 -21.37
N LEU A 346 -3.52 -10.92 -22.44
CA LEU A 346 -4.27 -11.42 -23.58
C LEU A 346 -3.52 -12.52 -24.35
N ALA A 347 -2.19 -12.45 -24.43
CA ALA A 347 -1.36 -13.48 -25.06
C ALA A 347 -1.26 -14.80 -24.25
N LYS A 348 -1.52 -14.74 -22.94
CA LYS A 348 -1.43 -15.88 -22.00
C LYS A 348 -2.75 -16.64 -21.85
N ASP A 349 -3.89 -16.00 -22.13
CA ASP A 349 -5.21 -16.61 -21.96
C ASP A 349 -5.51 -17.61 -23.10
N SER A 350 -5.84 -18.84 -22.74
CA SER A 350 -6.18 -19.92 -23.69
C SER A 350 -7.60 -19.79 -24.27
N ASN A 351 -8.43 -18.90 -23.72
CA ASN A 351 -9.86 -18.79 -24.04
C ASN A 351 -10.24 -17.55 -24.85
N VAL A 352 -9.28 -16.73 -25.28
CA VAL A 352 -9.59 -15.54 -26.10
C VAL A 352 -9.80 -15.98 -27.55
N PRO A 353 -10.97 -15.75 -28.16
CA PRO A 353 -11.22 -16.08 -29.55
C PRO A 353 -10.38 -15.17 -30.46
N ASN A 354 -9.45 -15.77 -31.20
CA ASN A 354 -8.86 -15.30 -32.46
C ASN A 354 -9.15 -13.85 -32.88
N ALA A 355 -8.44 -12.88 -32.29
CA ALA A 355 -8.40 -11.52 -32.85
C ALA A 355 -7.00 -10.90 -32.94
N LEU A 356 -5.98 -11.38 -32.20
CA LEU A 356 -4.64 -10.77 -32.23
C LEU A 356 -3.45 -11.75 -32.27
N PHE A 357 -3.60 -12.96 -31.75
CA PHE A 357 -2.55 -13.99 -31.73
C PHE A 357 -3.09 -15.29 -32.32
N GLN A 358 -2.36 -15.91 -33.26
CA GLN A 358 -2.78 -17.16 -33.92
C GLN A 358 -2.61 -18.41 -33.04
N THR A 359 -1.75 -18.34 -32.02
CA THR A 359 -1.48 -19.40 -31.04
C THR A 359 -1.17 -18.76 -29.68
N SER A 360 -1.65 -19.35 -28.58
CA SER A 360 -1.34 -18.84 -27.23
C SER A 360 0.14 -19.09 -26.90
N LEU A 361 0.75 -18.19 -26.11
CA LEU A 361 2.16 -18.32 -25.71
C LEU A 361 2.43 -19.67 -25.02
N ARG A 362 1.43 -20.17 -24.27
CA ARG A 362 1.44 -21.46 -23.58
C ARG A 362 1.48 -22.65 -24.55
N ASN A 363 0.68 -22.61 -25.62
CA ASN A 363 0.67 -23.66 -26.64
C ASN A 363 1.98 -23.64 -27.46
N MET A 364 2.56 -22.46 -27.73
CA MET A 364 3.85 -22.31 -28.42
C MET A 364 5.02 -22.94 -27.65
N THR A 365 5.07 -22.76 -26.33
CA THR A 365 6.07 -23.42 -25.46
C THR A 365 5.92 -24.94 -25.40
N GLU A 366 4.71 -25.47 -25.58
CA GLU A 366 4.45 -26.91 -25.63
C GLU A 366 4.89 -27.52 -26.98
N THR A 367 4.82 -26.77 -28.08
CA THR A 367 5.21 -27.24 -29.42
C THR A 367 6.73 -27.28 -29.65
N PHE A 368 7.50 -26.43 -28.96
CA PHE A 368 8.97 -26.44 -28.99
C PHE A 368 9.54 -26.67 -27.58
N PRO A 369 9.51 -27.91 -27.07
CA PRO A 369 10.13 -28.23 -25.80
C PRO A 369 11.66 -28.14 -25.96
N LEU A 370 12.22 -26.96 -25.68
CA LEU A 370 13.64 -26.86 -25.38
C LEU A 370 13.86 -27.58 -24.05
N GLU A 371 14.80 -28.52 -24.05
CA GLU A 371 15.21 -29.35 -22.90
C GLU A 371 15.69 -28.51 -21.68
N VAL A 372 15.87 -27.21 -21.90
CA VAL A 372 15.96 -26.18 -20.87
C VAL A 372 14.59 -25.50 -20.76
N THR A 373 13.62 -26.18 -20.15
CA THR A 373 12.37 -25.54 -19.76
C THR A 373 12.73 -24.43 -18.79
N MET A 374 12.44 -23.18 -19.16
CA MET A 374 12.51 -22.04 -18.24
C MET A 374 11.57 -22.34 -17.07
N ASP A 375 12.11 -22.80 -15.95
CA ASP A 375 11.36 -23.23 -14.77
C ASP A 375 10.39 -22.13 -14.31
N TRP A 376 9.36 -22.54 -13.53
CA TRP A 376 8.40 -21.67 -12.85
C TRP A 376 9.05 -20.46 -12.14
N TRP A 377 10.32 -20.60 -11.74
CA TRP A 377 11.15 -19.54 -11.18
C TRP A 377 11.32 -18.32 -12.12
N SER A 378 11.49 -18.55 -13.42
CA SER A 378 11.59 -17.48 -14.43
C SER A 378 10.27 -16.76 -14.69
N GLU A 379 9.14 -17.47 -14.60
CA GLU A 379 7.80 -16.88 -14.69
C GLU A 379 7.54 -15.94 -13.49
N MET A 380 7.98 -16.33 -12.30
CA MET A 380 7.94 -15.46 -11.10
C MET A 380 8.89 -14.27 -11.20
N TYR A 381 10.04 -14.42 -11.86
CA TYR A 381 10.99 -13.34 -12.11
C TYR A 381 10.40 -12.23 -12.99
N TRP A 382 9.63 -12.61 -14.02
CA TRP A 382 8.93 -11.64 -14.88
C TRP A 382 7.86 -10.84 -14.13
N VAL A 383 7.15 -11.46 -13.17
CA VAL A 383 6.20 -10.76 -12.30
C VAL A 383 6.90 -9.75 -11.40
N MET A 384 8.09 -10.09 -10.87
CA MET A 384 8.91 -9.15 -10.10
C MET A 384 9.37 -7.95 -10.93
N ILE A 385 9.85 -8.19 -12.16
CA ILE A 385 10.26 -7.11 -13.07
C ILE A 385 9.07 -6.19 -13.36
N ASP A 386 7.89 -6.76 -13.61
CA ASP A 386 6.70 -5.99 -13.93
C ASP A 386 6.22 -5.14 -12.75
N PHE A 387 6.21 -5.72 -11.55
CA PHE A 387 5.90 -4.99 -10.33
C PHE A 387 6.90 -3.85 -10.07
N TRP A 388 8.19 -4.11 -10.25
CA TRP A 388 9.25 -3.11 -10.07
C TRP A 388 9.14 -1.97 -11.09
N SER A 389 8.80 -2.31 -12.33
CA SER A 389 8.56 -1.38 -13.44
C SER A 389 7.40 -0.42 -13.15
N LYS A 390 6.29 -0.94 -12.59
CA LYS A 390 5.13 -0.14 -12.15
C LYS A 390 5.45 0.76 -10.96
N ALA A 391 6.20 0.24 -9.98
CA ALA A 391 6.65 1.04 -8.84
C ALA A 391 7.52 2.22 -9.29
N TRP A 392 8.37 1.99 -10.29
CA TRP A 392 9.24 3.01 -10.87
C TRP A 392 8.44 4.11 -11.60
N LEU A 393 7.47 3.74 -12.45
CA LEU A 393 6.59 4.71 -13.12
C LEU A 393 5.70 5.48 -12.14
N THR A 394 5.26 4.83 -11.06
CA THR A 394 4.50 5.50 -10.00
C THR A 394 5.36 6.55 -9.29
N GLU A 395 6.62 6.26 -9.03
CA GLU A 395 7.59 7.22 -8.47
C GLU A 395 7.81 8.41 -9.40
N ALA A 396 7.94 8.17 -10.71
CA ALA A 396 8.08 9.23 -11.72
C ALA A 396 6.86 10.16 -11.76
N VAL A 397 5.63 9.61 -11.72
CA VAL A 397 4.38 10.40 -11.65
C VAL A 397 4.29 11.21 -10.37
N VAL A 398 4.63 10.61 -9.23
CA VAL A 398 4.71 11.32 -7.95
C VAL A 398 5.80 12.41 -7.98
N GLY A 399 6.89 12.18 -8.70
CA GLY A 399 7.96 13.13 -8.96
C GLY A 399 7.51 14.40 -9.71
N LEU A 400 6.51 14.30 -10.59
CA LEU A 400 5.91 15.46 -11.28
C LEU A 400 5.05 16.31 -10.32
N LEU A 401 4.35 15.65 -9.40
CA LEU A 401 3.43 16.30 -8.46
C LEU A 401 4.16 16.86 -7.22
N THR A 402 5.32 16.30 -6.89
CA THR A 402 6.16 16.74 -5.77
C THR A 402 7.10 17.87 -6.21
N ARG A 403 7.16 18.95 -5.43
CA ARG A 403 8.01 20.12 -5.72
C ARG A 403 9.19 20.22 -4.76
N ASN A 404 10.36 20.50 -5.32
CA ASN A 404 11.57 20.93 -4.64
C ASN A 404 11.70 22.47 -4.69
N VAL A 405 12.75 23.02 -4.07
CA VAL A 405 13.08 24.45 -4.05
C VAL A 405 13.18 25.07 -5.46
N LEU A 406 13.46 24.27 -6.48
CA LEU A 406 13.66 24.71 -7.88
C LEU A 406 12.50 24.36 -8.83
N GLY A 407 11.46 23.66 -8.38
CA GLY A 407 10.35 23.19 -9.23
C GLY A 407 10.01 21.70 -9.05
N PRO A 408 9.30 21.06 -9.98
CA PRO A 408 8.97 19.62 -9.91
C PRO A 408 10.21 18.77 -9.68
N ARG A 409 10.12 17.78 -8.78
CA ARG A 409 11.23 16.91 -8.38
C ARG A 409 11.74 16.06 -9.55
N SER A 410 10.87 15.72 -10.50
CA SER A 410 11.23 15.01 -11.73
C SER A 410 12.16 15.81 -12.65
N CYS A 411 12.08 17.14 -12.61
CA CYS A 411 12.85 18.04 -13.48
C CYS A 411 14.05 18.68 -12.77
N ASN A 412 14.12 18.63 -11.43
CA ASN A 412 15.10 19.40 -10.66
C ASN A 412 15.63 18.64 -9.42
N PRO A 413 16.82 18.01 -9.51
CA PRO A 413 17.68 17.86 -10.68
C PRO A 413 17.13 16.79 -11.61
N GLU A 414 17.32 16.96 -12.91
CA GLU A 414 16.86 16.02 -13.92
C GLU A 414 17.75 14.78 -13.97
N ILE A 415 17.45 13.82 -13.10
CA ILE A 415 18.17 12.54 -13.06
C ILE A 415 17.70 11.64 -14.21
N HIS A 416 16.39 11.70 -14.50
CA HIS A 416 15.76 10.96 -15.60
C HIS A 416 15.18 11.96 -16.62
N PRO A 417 15.85 12.19 -17.76
CA PRO A 417 15.37 13.11 -18.79
C PRO A 417 14.21 12.51 -19.60
N PRO A 418 13.47 13.30 -20.40
CA PRO A 418 12.40 12.82 -21.29
C PRO A 418 12.82 11.62 -22.15
N VAL A 419 14.06 11.64 -22.63
CA VAL A 419 14.67 10.56 -23.42
C VAL A 419 14.66 9.22 -22.67
N PHE A 420 14.77 9.23 -21.34
CA PHE A 420 14.67 8.03 -20.51
C PHE A 420 13.27 7.39 -20.63
N TYR A 421 12.22 8.18 -20.51
CA TYR A 421 10.82 7.70 -20.59
C TYR A 421 10.41 7.36 -22.03
N LEU A 422 10.97 8.04 -23.02
CA LEU A 422 10.82 7.65 -24.43
C LEU A 422 11.49 6.30 -24.70
N THR A 423 12.67 6.06 -24.12
CA THR A 423 13.34 4.74 -24.20
C THR A 423 12.49 3.66 -23.51
N TRP A 424 11.87 3.97 -22.37
CA TRP A 424 10.90 3.08 -21.70
C TRP A 424 9.73 2.73 -22.62
N THR A 425 9.16 3.73 -23.28
CA THR A 425 8.06 3.58 -24.24
C THR A 425 8.46 2.64 -25.37
N ILE A 426 9.69 2.79 -25.91
CA ILE A 426 10.23 1.91 -26.95
C ILE A 426 10.37 0.47 -26.43
N ILE A 427 10.84 0.26 -25.21
CA ILE A 427 10.90 -1.07 -24.57
C ILE A 427 9.52 -1.71 -24.54
N CYS A 428 8.48 -0.99 -24.10
CA CYS A 428 7.10 -1.50 -24.07
C CYS A 428 6.59 -1.87 -25.47
N ILE A 429 6.87 -1.04 -26.49
CA ILE A 429 6.49 -1.32 -27.88
C ILE A 429 7.22 -2.56 -28.39
N VAL A 430 8.53 -2.68 -28.14
CA VAL A 430 9.34 -3.85 -28.51
C VAL A 430 8.79 -5.13 -27.85
N ARG A 431 8.37 -5.07 -26.58
CA ARG A 431 7.72 -6.21 -25.88
C ARG A 431 6.41 -6.60 -26.58
N MET A 432 5.55 -5.62 -26.89
CA MET A 432 4.29 -5.87 -27.59
C MET A 432 4.50 -6.47 -28.99
N CYS A 433 5.55 -6.07 -29.71
CA CYS A 433 5.85 -6.56 -31.06
C CYS A 433 6.54 -7.94 -31.08
N HIS A 434 7.20 -8.34 -29.99
CA HIS A 434 7.89 -9.63 -29.91
C HIS A 434 6.92 -10.82 -29.95
N ASP A 435 5.84 -10.77 -29.19
CA ASP A 435 4.95 -11.91 -28.97
C ASP A 435 4.21 -12.38 -30.25
N PRO A 436 3.70 -11.48 -31.13
CA PRO A 436 3.14 -11.87 -32.41
C PRO A 436 4.16 -12.50 -33.37
N LEU A 437 5.43 -12.07 -33.33
CA LEU A 437 6.50 -12.58 -34.19
C LEU A 437 6.92 -14.01 -33.82
N TRP A 438 6.83 -14.35 -32.54
CA TRP A 438 6.92 -15.74 -32.07
C TRP A 438 5.75 -16.56 -32.62
N GLY A 439 4.55 -15.98 -32.56
CA GLY A 439 3.30 -16.46 -33.16
C GLY A 439 3.40 -16.88 -34.63
N SER A 440 4.09 -16.07 -35.43
CA SER A 440 4.19 -16.23 -36.90
C SER A 440 5.43 -17.01 -37.35
N HIS A 441 6.14 -17.70 -36.45
CA HIS A 441 7.39 -18.42 -36.71
C HIS A 441 8.53 -17.58 -37.31
N ALA A 442 8.50 -16.25 -37.13
CA ALA A 442 9.55 -15.34 -37.59
C ALA A 442 10.70 -15.27 -36.56
N VAL A 443 11.34 -16.42 -36.31
CA VAL A 443 12.28 -16.63 -35.19
C VAL A 443 13.43 -15.62 -35.17
N PHE A 444 14.01 -15.30 -36.33
CA PHE A 444 15.12 -14.35 -36.41
C PHE A 444 14.71 -12.93 -35.96
N ALA A 445 13.53 -12.47 -36.40
CA ALA A 445 13.00 -11.18 -36.00
C ALA A 445 12.64 -11.15 -34.51
N ALA A 446 12.01 -12.22 -34.00
CA ALA A 446 11.65 -12.31 -32.60
C ALA A 446 12.88 -12.34 -31.68
N VAL A 447 13.91 -13.11 -32.04
CA VAL A 447 15.20 -13.12 -31.33
C VAL A 447 15.85 -11.72 -31.36
N PHE A 448 15.85 -11.04 -32.51
CA PHE A 448 16.38 -9.68 -32.63
C PHE A 448 15.69 -8.69 -31.68
N PHE A 449 14.35 -8.69 -31.63
CA PHE A 449 13.60 -7.83 -30.70
C PHE A 449 13.87 -8.20 -29.23
N ARG A 450 14.08 -9.49 -28.92
CA ARG A 450 14.42 -9.94 -27.56
C ARG A 450 15.80 -9.48 -27.11
N TRP A 451 16.76 -9.38 -28.04
CA TRP A 451 18.10 -8.81 -27.78
C TRP A 451 18.12 -7.28 -27.74
N LEU A 452 17.14 -6.61 -28.37
CA LEU A 452 17.03 -5.15 -28.30
C LEU A 452 16.63 -4.66 -26.90
N LEU A 453 15.83 -5.45 -26.16
CA LEU A 453 15.40 -5.15 -24.79
C LEU A 453 16.57 -4.90 -23.81
N PRO A 454 17.56 -5.79 -23.65
CA PRO A 454 18.69 -5.54 -22.75
C PRO A 454 19.54 -4.35 -23.18
N VAL A 455 19.72 -4.13 -24.49
CA VAL A 455 20.48 -2.97 -25.01
C VAL A 455 19.83 -1.65 -24.60
N LEU A 456 18.51 -1.53 -24.76
CA LEU A 456 17.77 -0.34 -24.35
C LEU A 456 17.79 -0.17 -22.82
N ALA A 457 17.68 -1.26 -22.06
CA ALA A 457 17.77 -1.24 -20.60
C ALA A 457 19.15 -0.76 -20.10
N PHE A 458 20.24 -1.20 -20.75
CA PHE A 458 21.61 -0.73 -20.46
C PHE A 458 21.78 0.75 -20.76
N TYR A 459 21.22 1.22 -21.87
CA TYR A 459 21.24 2.64 -22.21
C TYR A 459 20.52 3.48 -21.15
N MET A 460 19.37 3.03 -20.65
CA MET A 460 18.65 3.68 -19.55
C MET A 460 19.44 3.69 -18.24
N LEU A 461 20.08 2.57 -17.92
CA LEU A 461 20.95 2.46 -16.74
C LEU A 461 22.13 3.44 -16.82
N TYR A 462 22.77 3.53 -17.97
CA TYR A 462 23.85 4.47 -18.24
C TYR A 462 23.39 5.92 -18.06
N MET A 463 22.24 6.31 -18.63
CA MET A 463 21.67 7.66 -18.45
C MET A 463 21.43 7.99 -16.98
N SER A 464 20.85 7.04 -16.23
CA SER A 464 20.56 7.20 -14.81
C SER A 464 21.83 7.41 -13.98
N TYR A 465 22.86 6.57 -14.17
CA TYR A 465 24.12 6.69 -13.42
C TYR A 465 24.92 7.93 -13.80
N SER A 466 24.98 8.28 -15.09
CA SER A 466 25.68 9.46 -15.57
C SER A 466 25.08 10.75 -14.99
N ASN A 467 23.76 10.88 -14.99
CA ASN A 467 23.08 12.05 -14.42
C ASN A 467 23.16 12.07 -12.88
N LEU A 468 23.11 10.91 -12.23
CA LEU A 468 23.27 10.81 -10.78
C LEU A 468 24.66 11.28 -10.34
N ASP A 469 25.72 10.91 -11.08
CA ASP A 469 27.08 11.35 -10.78
C ASP A 469 27.24 12.87 -11.03
N LYS A 470 26.70 13.37 -12.15
CA LYS A 470 26.69 14.80 -12.48
C LYS A 470 26.01 15.66 -11.40
N HIS A 471 24.94 15.18 -10.78
CA HIS A 471 24.19 15.92 -9.75
C HIS A 471 24.52 15.50 -8.31
N ARG A 472 25.53 14.66 -8.10
CA ARG A 472 25.86 14.05 -6.80
C ARG A 472 26.10 15.07 -5.68
N ALA A 473 26.88 16.12 -5.96
CA ALA A 473 27.20 17.14 -4.96
C ALA A 473 25.96 17.94 -4.53
N TRP A 474 25.12 18.32 -5.49
CA TRP A 474 23.85 19.01 -5.21
C TRP A 474 22.89 18.12 -4.42
N LEU A 475 22.78 16.85 -4.82
CA LEU A 475 21.91 15.87 -4.17
C LEU A 475 22.37 15.56 -2.74
N ALA A 476 23.67 15.51 -2.46
CA ALA A 476 24.19 15.26 -1.12
C ALA A 476 23.78 16.33 -0.12
N ILE A 477 23.64 17.58 -0.59
CA ILE A 477 23.28 18.74 0.24
C ILE A 477 21.75 18.88 0.36
N ASN A 478 21.03 18.79 -0.76
CA ASN A 478 19.61 19.14 -0.81
C ASN A 478 18.67 17.93 -0.68
N ASN A 479 19.11 16.73 -1.04
CA ASN A 479 18.28 15.52 -1.08
C ASN A 479 19.11 14.23 -0.92
N PRO A 480 19.85 14.03 0.19
CA PRO A 480 20.80 12.92 0.34
C PRO A 480 20.14 11.54 0.28
N ARG A 481 18.85 11.46 0.65
CA ARG A 481 18.04 10.24 0.57
C ARG A 481 17.75 9.80 -0.87
N LEU A 482 17.68 10.75 -1.82
CA LEU A 482 17.42 10.47 -3.23
C LEU A 482 18.57 9.71 -3.89
N ILE A 483 19.82 9.95 -3.46
CA ILE A 483 21.01 9.23 -3.96
C ILE A 483 20.92 7.74 -3.61
N PHE A 484 20.57 7.42 -2.36
CA PHE A 484 20.42 6.04 -1.91
C PHE A 484 19.26 5.36 -2.66
N TRP A 485 18.16 6.09 -2.87
CA TRP A 485 16.97 5.56 -3.52
C TRP A 485 17.16 5.27 -5.00
N ILE A 486 17.81 6.17 -5.74
CA ILE A 486 18.12 5.92 -7.17
C ILE A 486 19.14 4.80 -7.30
N ARG A 487 20.15 4.73 -6.44
CA ARG A 487 21.09 3.58 -6.42
C ARG A 487 20.38 2.27 -6.13
N PHE A 488 19.35 2.27 -5.28
CA PHE A 488 18.56 1.08 -4.97
C PHE A 488 17.58 0.71 -6.09
N LEU A 489 16.98 1.68 -6.78
CA LEU A 489 16.10 1.43 -7.92
C LEU A 489 16.86 0.97 -9.16
N VAL A 490 18.12 1.38 -9.31
CA VAL A 490 18.98 1.05 -10.46
C VAL A 490 19.84 -0.21 -10.22
N ARG A 491 20.16 -0.56 -8.97
CA ARG A 491 20.92 -1.80 -8.62
C ARG A 491 20.30 -3.13 -9.11
N PRO A 492 18.98 -3.33 -9.12
CA PRO A 492 18.36 -4.56 -9.62
C PRO A 492 18.64 -4.81 -11.11
N ASN A 493 18.85 -3.75 -11.90
CA ASN A 493 19.23 -3.86 -13.31
C ASN A 493 20.65 -4.39 -13.52
N LEU A 494 21.49 -4.48 -12.46
CA LEU A 494 22.79 -5.12 -12.53
C LEU A 494 22.73 -6.64 -12.27
N TYR A 495 21.70 -7.10 -11.55
CA TYR A 495 21.42 -8.54 -11.33
C TYR A 495 20.57 -9.14 -12.45
N LEU A 496 20.30 -8.36 -13.51
CA LEU A 496 19.52 -8.75 -14.68
C LEU A 496 20.39 -9.41 -15.78
N VAL A 497 21.70 -9.59 -15.55
CA VAL A 497 22.67 -10.05 -16.58
C VAL A 497 23.65 -11.12 -16.07
N THR A 498 23.44 -11.62 -14.85
CA THR A 498 23.98 -12.91 -14.38
C THR A 498 22.79 -13.78 -14.04
#